data_AF-A0A0N1HN90-F1
#
_entry.id   AF-A0A0N1HN90-F1
#
_cell.length_a   1.000
_cell.length_b   1.000
_cell.length_c   1.000
_cell.angle_alpha   90.00
_cell.angle_beta   90.00
_cell.angle_gamma   90.00
#
_symmetry.space_group_name_H-M   'P 1'
#
loop_
_entity.id
_entity.type
_entity.pdbx_description
1 polymer ?
#
loop_
_entity_poly.entity_id
_entity_poly.type
_entity_poly.pdbx_seq_one_letter_code
_entity_poly.pdbx_strand_id
1 'polypeptide(L)'
;MPGNEIEESKEDMILRHLEQLLYQEPSKLRRAYKNVAANVRTVLERQIVNSLAPARTDASQRRMCRFKGEHRLAKVLGSLPLELALFTLARVYDEAHIILCQGRGAARSATQRQAAGSLQQNPKIDLNPLVDNFSAAKVEGQIVLLNSDDPAWPYRFEWQRVPEMSFDCLDRLSSLAEHLPGERGPCREYAGIGGGGGSDIISASAFGHLLREQGKEMNVLVSTRTWATGSQGKQGSKLGIKREVYDHAGQVMINGKIIPGTFKVQEGTSSEGRGLEHIPASKHEQVYIVLDQNGSRSDIAQEDRAELKDQLKAVLGDSQPPLETIAIVDTGGDVFGADGSGATTPDQDLRVQQAMCTDVFDKYNLITVVMAPGVDAPDNAPQKALEAGAKVYSPNDDEKQLLLHLLKDEYRMDGSEEGRFGKTTLALQARLNGAVGWTSLDLPCHIVDTWDNPWSSFVYIRKCMSDIILIPTKQLLPLIDPSAKSG
;
A
#
# COMPACT_ATOMS: atom_id res chain seq x y z
N MET A 1 18.23 53.07 10.74
CA MET A 1 17.10 52.12 10.80
C MET A 1 17.44 50.98 9.86
N PRO A 2 17.71 49.76 10.35
CA PRO A 2 17.81 48.61 9.46
C PRO A 2 16.40 48.30 8.95
N GLY A 3 16.26 48.20 7.63
CA GLY A 3 15.00 47.82 6.99
C GLY A 3 14.62 46.41 7.43
N ASN A 4 13.43 46.25 7.97
CA ASN A 4 12.77 44.96 8.05
C ASN A 4 12.47 44.54 6.60
N GLU A 5 13.37 43.77 5.98
CA GLU A 5 13.01 42.92 4.86
C GLU A 5 11.95 41.95 5.39
N ILE A 6 10.70 42.15 4.99
CA ILE A 6 9.62 41.20 5.23
C ILE A 6 10.01 39.96 4.43
N GLU A 7 10.51 38.94 5.13
CA GLU A 7 10.83 37.66 4.52
C GLU A 7 9.56 37.12 3.85
N GLU A 8 9.60 36.97 2.53
CA GLU A 8 8.45 36.48 1.76
C GLU A 8 8.05 35.09 2.29
N SER A 9 6.76 34.93 2.61
CA SER A 9 6.25 33.64 3.07
C SER A 9 6.49 32.56 2.01
N LYS A 10 6.84 31.35 2.45
CA LYS A 10 7.01 30.16 1.58
C LYS A 10 5.82 30.00 0.63
N GLU A 11 4.60 30.17 1.14
CA GLU A 11 3.35 30.07 0.36
C GLU A 11 3.28 31.13 -0.74
N ASP A 12 3.67 32.38 -0.45
CA ASP A 12 3.61 33.48 -1.42
C ASP A 12 4.62 33.27 -2.56
N MET A 13 5.80 32.76 -2.24
CA MET A 13 6.81 32.38 -3.24
C MET A 13 6.28 31.28 -4.18
N ILE A 14 5.63 30.25 -3.62
CA ILE A 14 5.05 29.14 -4.40
C ILE A 14 3.94 29.65 -5.31
N LEU A 15 3.01 30.45 -4.77
CA LEU A 15 1.88 30.99 -5.53
C LEU A 15 2.36 31.89 -6.67
N ARG A 16 3.36 32.75 -6.43
CA ARG A 16 3.95 33.61 -7.47
C ARG A 16 4.57 32.77 -8.59
N HIS A 17 5.25 31.68 -8.24
CA HIS A 17 5.83 30.79 -9.24
C HIS A 17 4.76 30.07 -10.07
N LEU A 18 3.74 29.52 -9.41
CA LEU A 18 2.61 28.88 -10.08
C LEU A 18 1.81 29.85 -10.96
N GLU A 19 1.68 31.12 -10.54
CA GLU A 19 1.03 32.17 -11.32
C GLU A 19 1.73 32.38 -12.67
N GLN A 20 3.05 32.53 -12.63
CA GLN A 20 3.89 32.67 -13.82
C GLN A 20 3.86 31.42 -14.70
N LEU A 21 3.85 30.25 -14.06
CA LEU A 21 3.95 28.97 -14.75
C LEU A 21 2.64 28.56 -15.44
N LEU A 22 1.49 28.80 -14.81
CA LEU A 22 0.15 28.47 -15.32
C LEU A 22 -0.51 29.60 -16.11
N TYR A 23 0.03 30.82 -16.08
CA TYR A 23 -0.55 32.04 -16.69
C TYR A 23 -1.96 32.35 -16.16
N GLN A 24 -2.12 32.38 -14.82
CA GLN A 24 -3.42 32.50 -14.16
C GLN A 24 -3.53 33.72 -13.27
N GLU A 25 -4.76 34.13 -12.96
CA GLU A 25 -5.00 35.23 -12.05
C GLU A 25 -4.65 34.84 -10.59
N PRO A 26 -3.87 35.64 -9.85
CA PRO A 26 -3.39 35.27 -8.51
C PRO A 26 -4.52 34.96 -7.52
N SER A 27 -5.64 35.68 -7.61
CA SER A 27 -6.81 35.48 -6.73
C SER A 27 -7.43 34.09 -6.91
N LYS A 28 -7.60 33.66 -8.17
CA LYS A 28 -8.17 32.37 -8.55
C LYS A 28 -7.23 31.23 -8.21
N LEU A 29 -5.95 31.41 -8.49
CA LEU A 29 -4.92 30.42 -8.19
C LEU A 29 -4.81 30.17 -6.68
N ARG A 30 -4.78 31.23 -5.86
CA ARG A 30 -4.75 31.07 -4.39
C ARG A 30 -5.97 30.32 -3.87
N ARG A 31 -7.16 30.59 -4.42
CA ARG A 31 -8.38 29.86 -4.07
C ARG A 31 -8.26 28.38 -4.43
N ALA A 32 -7.86 28.07 -5.67
CA ALA A 32 -7.69 26.69 -6.12
C ALA A 32 -6.63 25.94 -5.31
N TYR A 33 -5.48 26.58 -5.04
CA TYR A 33 -4.41 26.01 -4.23
C TYR A 33 -4.84 25.67 -2.80
N LYS A 34 -5.73 26.46 -2.21
CA LYS A 34 -6.31 26.17 -0.88
C LYS A 34 -7.35 25.04 -0.91
N ASN A 35 -7.98 24.81 -2.05
CA ASN A 35 -9.05 23.82 -2.22
C ASN A 35 -8.54 22.41 -2.60
N VAL A 36 -7.34 22.29 -3.17
CA VAL A 36 -6.76 20.98 -3.49
C VAL A 36 -6.35 20.22 -2.22
N ALA A 37 -6.25 18.90 -2.32
CA ALA A 37 -5.84 18.03 -1.22
C ALA A 37 -4.47 18.43 -0.64
N ALA A 38 -4.25 18.14 0.65
CA ALA A 38 -3.02 18.49 1.34
C ALA A 38 -1.77 17.96 0.63
N ASN A 39 -1.79 16.70 0.16
CA ASN A 39 -0.64 16.11 -0.51
C ASN A 39 -0.39 16.64 -1.92
N VAL A 40 -1.39 17.21 -2.60
CA VAL A 40 -1.16 18.01 -3.83
C VAL A 40 -0.27 19.20 -3.49
N ARG A 41 -0.58 19.92 -2.41
CA ARG A 41 0.25 21.04 -1.95
C ARG A 41 1.64 20.55 -1.57
N THR A 42 1.76 19.55 -0.70
CA THR A 42 3.05 18.97 -0.27
C THR A 42 3.98 18.69 -1.45
N VAL A 43 3.48 18.02 -2.49
CA VAL A 43 4.27 17.66 -3.67
C VAL A 43 4.67 18.90 -4.49
N LEU A 44 3.76 19.85 -4.71
CA LEU A 44 4.07 21.10 -5.38
C LEU A 44 5.11 21.92 -4.59
N GLU A 45 4.94 22.03 -3.27
CA GLU A 45 5.87 22.71 -2.38
C GLU A 45 7.27 22.10 -2.47
N ARG A 46 7.37 20.77 -2.36
CA ARG A 46 8.62 20.02 -2.47
C ARG A 46 9.35 20.35 -3.76
N GLN A 47 8.66 20.29 -4.91
CA GLN A 47 9.30 20.56 -6.19
C GLN A 47 9.69 22.04 -6.37
N ILE A 48 8.80 22.97 -6.03
CA ILE A 48 8.98 24.40 -6.30
C ILE A 48 10.02 25.02 -5.37
N VAL A 49 9.98 24.70 -4.07
CA VAL A 49 10.92 25.23 -3.08
C VAL A 49 12.34 24.76 -3.39
N ASN A 50 12.49 23.47 -3.73
CA ASN A 50 13.79 22.94 -4.15
C ASN A 50 14.29 23.66 -5.42
N SER A 51 13.39 24.04 -6.33
CA SER A 51 13.73 24.75 -7.57
C SER A 51 14.13 26.21 -7.39
N LEU A 52 13.48 26.94 -6.47
CA LEU A 52 13.65 28.39 -6.33
C LEU A 52 14.70 28.81 -5.29
N ALA A 53 14.93 28.00 -4.26
CA ALA A 53 15.85 28.34 -3.17
C ALA A 53 17.00 27.33 -3.01
N PRO A 54 17.81 27.07 -4.06
CA PRO A 54 18.84 26.02 -4.05
C PRO A 54 19.95 26.24 -3.01
N ALA A 55 20.09 27.45 -2.45
CA ALA A 55 21.13 27.83 -1.50
C ALA A 55 20.75 27.62 -0.02
N ARG A 56 19.46 27.40 0.33
CA ARG A 56 18.98 27.39 1.73
C ARG A 56 18.81 25.99 2.36
N THR A 57 18.96 24.91 1.59
CA THR A 57 18.82 23.51 2.06
C THR A 57 20.14 22.75 1.98
N ASP A 58 20.35 21.81 2.90
CA ASP A 58 21.58 21.00 3.02
C ASP A 58 21.84 20.20 1.72
N ALA A 59 23.09 20.19 1.27
CA ALA A 59 23.51 19.63 -0.02
C ALA A 59 23.22 18.12 -0.17
N SER A 60 23.10 17.41 0.95
CA SER A 60 22.72 15.99 1.02
C SER A 60 21.25 15.72 0.66
N GLN A 61 20.38 16.74 0.76
CA GLN A 61 18.94 16.70 0.45
C GLN A 61 18.59 17.29 -0.94
N ARG A 62 19.57 17.89 -1.64
CA ARG A 62 19.45 18.60 -2.93
C ARG A 62 19.39 17.68 -4.15
N ARG A 63 18.31 16.92 -4.34
CA ARG A 63 18.13 16.19 -5.60
C ARG A 63 16.87 16.67 -6.27
N MET A 64 16.98 17.17 -7.49
CA MET A 64 15.86 17.75 -8.22
C MET A 64 15.69 17.06 -9.56
N CYS A 65 14.45 16.72 -9.87
CA CYS A 65 14.05 16.46 -11.24
C CYS A 65 14.17 17.75 -12.04
N ARG A 66 14.89 17.69 -13.17
CA ARG A 66 14.89 18.76 -14.17
C ARG A 66 13.94 18.38 -15.27
N PHE A 67 13.12 19.33 -15.69
CA PHE A 67 12.07 19.09 -16.66
C PHE A 67 12.28 19.92 -17.93
N LYS A 68 12.33 19.26 -19.08
CA LYS A 68 12.27 19.93 -20.39
C LYS A 68 10.81 20.10 -20.78
N GLY A 69 10.42 21.31 -21.17
CA GLY A 69 9.04 21.59 -21.60
C GLY A 69 8.05 21.83 -20.46
N GLU A 70 8.49 21.97 -19.20
CA GLU A 70 7.62 22.24 -18.04
C GLU A 70 6.70 23.45 -18.24
N HIS A 71 7.24 24.58 -18.70
CA HIS A 71 6.44 25.77 -19.01
C HIS A 71 5.38 25.52 -20.09
N ARG A 72 5.67 24.65 -21.08
CA ARG A 72 4.69 24.28 -22.13
C ARG A 72 3.59 23.42 -21.53
N LEU A 73 3.96 22.43 -20.72
CA LEU A 73 3.00 21.57 -20.04
C LEU A 73 2.09 22.37 -19.11
N ALA A 74 2.67 23.20 -18.24
CA ALA A 74 1.89 24.01 -17.32
C ALA A 74 0.96 24.99 -18.03
N LYS A 75 1.41 25.61 -19.13
CA LYS A 75 0.54 26.45 -19.97
C LYS A 75 -0.66 25.68 -20.53
N VAL A 76 -0.43 24.45 -20.99
CA VAL A 76 -1.52 23.59 -21.51
C VAL A 76 -2.46 23.16 -20.38
N LEU A 77 -1.93 22.76 -19.22
CA LEU A 77 -2.71 22.43 -18.03
C LEU A 77 -3.51 23.65 -17.51
N GLY A 78 -2.98 24.87 -17.64
CA GLY A 78 -3.67 26.10 -17.28
C GLY A 78 -4.96 26.37 -18.07
N SER A 79 -5.21 25.62 -19.16
CA SER A 79 -6.50 25.68 -19.86
C SER A 79 -7.61 24.84 -19.20
N LEU A 80 -7.26 24.00 -18.22
CA LEU A 80 -8.18 23.17 -17.44
C LEU A 80 -8.67 23.93 -16.19
N PRO A 81 -9.71 23.42 -15.49
CA PRO A 81 -10.00 23.87 -14.13
C PRO A 81 -8.74 23.84 -13.26
N LEU A 82 -8.50 24.91 -12.49
CA LEU A 82 -7.23 25.13 -11.80
C LEU A 82 -6.88 24.01 -10.81
N GLU A 83 -7.89 23.50 -10.10
CA GLU A 83 -7.72 22.37 -9.18
C GLU A 83 -7.22 21.12 -9.92
N LEU A 84 -7.75 20.83 -11.12
CA LEU A 84 -7.30 19.72 -11.95
C LEU A 84 -5.90 19.98 -12.53
N ALA A 85 -5.59 21.21 -12.92
CA ALA A 85 -4.27 21.59 -13.39
C ALA A 85 -3.19 21.38 -12.31
N LEU A 86 -3.45 21.88 -11.08
CA LEU A 86 -2.57 21.71 -9.92
C LEU A 86 -2.41 20.24 -9.54
N PHE A 87 -3.51 19.48 -9.52
CA PHE A 87 -3.50 18.05 -9.25
C PHE A 87 -2.66 17.27 -10.27
N THR A 88 -2.83 17.57 -11.56
CA THR A 88 -2.09 16.91 -12.65
C THR A 88 -0.60 17.24 -12.60
N LEU A 89 -0.27 18.52 -12.35
CA LEU A 89 1.12 18.95 -12.21
C LEU A 89 1.79 18.26 -11.01
N ALA A 90 1.09 18.16 -9.89
CA ALA A 90 1.58 17.43 -8.72
C ALA A 90 1.84 15.94 -9.03
N ARG A 91 0.93 15.27 -9.76
CA ARG A 91 1.15 13.87 -10.20
C ARG A 91 2.42 13.69 -11.01
N VAL A 92 2.70 14.60 -11.94
CA VAL A 92 3.94 14.57 -12.75
C VAL A 92 5.18 14.68 -11.85
N TYR A 93 5.15 15.59 -10.86
CA TYR A 93 6.26 15.76 -9.93
C TYR A 93 6.42 14.58 -8.96
N ASP A 94 5.32 13.97 -8.52
CA ASP A 94 5.38 12.83 -7.61
C ASP A 94 5.93 11.58 -8.29
N GLU A 95 5.49 11.29 -9.51
CA GLU A 95 6.00 10.16 -10.30
C GLU A 95 7.52 10.26 -10.48
N ALA A 96 8.02 11.45 -10.80
CA ALA A 96 9.45 11.69 -10.95
C ALA A 96 10.23 11.50 -9.63
N HIS A 97 9.65 11.94 -8.51
CA HIS A 97 10.23 11.81 -7.17
C HIS A 97 10.31 10.35 -6.70
N ILE A 98 9.24 9.58 -6.93
CA ILE A 98 9.16 8.17 -6.54
C ILE A 98 10.21 7.35 -7.29
N ILE A 99 10.30 7.52 -8.62
CA ILE A 99 11.26 6.78 -9.44
C ILE A 99 12.70 7.10 -9.01
N LEU A 100 12.97 8.35 -8.63
CA LEU A 100 14.27 8.72 -8.07
C LEU A 100 14.59 7.96 -6.80
N CYS A 101 13.64 7.91 -5.87
CA CYS A 101 13.84 7.25 -4.59
C CYS A 101 13.99 5.73 -4.77
N GLN A 102 13.21 5.12 -5.66
CA GLN A 102 13.35 3.71 -6.04
C GLN A 102 14.74 3.41 -6.64
N GLY A 103 15.20 4.23 -7.60
CA GLY A 103 16.53 4.09 -8.19
C GLY A 103 17.66 4.23 -7.16
N ARG A 104 17.49 5.09 -6.14
CA ARG A 104 18.44 5.21 -5.02
C ARG A 104 18.42 3.99 -4.12
N GLY A 105 17.24 3.45 -3.81
CA GLY A 105 17.09 2.22 -3.04
C GLY A 105 17.83 1.05 -3.71
N ALA A 106 17.61 0.87 -5.01
CA ALA A 106 18.28 -0.15 -5.82
C ALA A 106 19.82 0.00 -5.79
N ALA A 107 20.33 1.23 -5.93
CA ALA A 107 21.77 1.51 -5.92
C ALA A 107 22.48 1.21 -4.59
N ARG A 108 21.74 1.20 -3.47
CA ARG A 108 22.27 0.83 -2.14
C ARG A 108 22.48 -0.69 -2.02
N SER A 109 21.77 -1.51 -2.80
CA SER A 109 21.99 -2.97 -2.83
C SER A 109 23.26 -3.33 -3.63
N ALA A 110 24.12 -4.20 -3.08
CA ALA A 110 25.42 -4.54 -3.69
C ALA A 110 25.30 -5.20 -5.07
N THR A 111 24.15 -5.82 -5.36
CA THR A 111 23.89 -6.65 -6.54
C THR A 111 23.41 -5.85 -7.77
N GLN A 112 22.89 -4.62 -7.60
CA GLN A 112 22.29 -3.81 -8.69
C GLN A 112 23.06 -2.53 -9.05
N ARG A 113 24.28 -2.35 -8.52
CA ARG A 113 25.10 -1.13 -8.76
C ARG A 113 25.38 -0.83 -10.24
N GLN A 114 25.39 -1.85 -11.11
CA GLN A 114 25.68 -1.66 -12.55
C GLN A 114 24.50 -1.10 -13.36
N ALA A 115 23.25 -1.30 -12.95
CA ALA A 115 22.07 -0.78 -13.66
C ALA A 115 21.68 0.65 -13.24
N ALA A 116 22.11 1.09 -12.05
CA ALA A 116 21.67 2.36 -11.45
C ALA A 116 22.53 3.59 -11.80
N GLY A 117 23.52 3.46 -12.68
CA GLY A 117 24.54 4.50 -12.94
C GLY A 117 24.02 5.84 -13.48
N SER A 118 22.86 5.87 -14.16
CA SER A 118 22.30 7.08 -14.79
C SER A 118 21.27 7.85 -13.95
N LEU A 119 20.66 7.22 -12.94
CA LEU A 119 19.62 7.84 -12.08
C LEU A 119 20.19 8.60 -10.88
N GLN A 120 21.52 8.79 -10.82
CA GLN A 120 22.16 8.92 -9.53
C GLN A 120 21.95 10.23 -8.77
N GLN A 121 21.64 11.39 -9.38
CA GLN A 121 21.49 12.62 -8.57
C GLN A 121 20.47 13.67 -9.08
N ASN A 122 20.25 13.83 -10.39
CA ASN A 122 19.30 14.82 -10.94
C ASN A 122 18.74 14.31 -12.29
N PRO A 123 17.62 13.57 -12.29
CA PRO A 123 17.08 13.01 -13.51
C PRO A 123 16.59 14.16 -14.40
N LYS A 124 16.91 14.05 -15.68
CA LYS A 124 16.45 14.97 -16.70
C LYS A 124 15.33 14.26 -17.45
N ILE A 125 14.12 14.80 -17.33
CA ILE A 125 12.91 14.20 -17.87
C ILE A 125 12.32 15.15 -18.92
N ASP A 126 12.10 14.63 -20.14
CA ASP A 126 11.40 15.35 -21.19
C ASP A 126 9.88 15.24 -21.00
N LEU A 127 9.22 16.38 -20.81
CA LEU A 127 7.75 16.48 -20.68
C LEU A 127 7.06 16.83 -22.00
N ASN A 128 7.80 17.14 -23.07
CA ASN A 128 7.20 17.48 -24.36
C ASN A 128 6.22 16.42 -24.87
N PRO A 129 6.47 15.10 -24.72
CA PRO A 129 5.49 14.11 -25.18
C PRO A 129 4.14 14.19 -24.45
N LEU A 130 4.10 14.64 -23.18
CA LEU A 130 2.84 14.91 -22.47
C LEU A 130 2.09 16.10 -23.08
N VAL A 131 2.81 17.10 -23.58
CA VAL A 131 2.27 18.31 -24.22
C VAL A 131 1.77 17.99 -25.62
N ASP A 132 2.62 17.38 -26.45
CA ASP A 132 2.36 17.16 -27.87
C ASP A 132 1.19 16.18 -28.07
N ASN A 133 0.96 15.31 -27.09
CA ASN A 133 -0.14 14.37 -27.07
C ASN A 133 -1.30 14.78 -26.16
N PHE A 134 -1.34 16.02 -25.67
CA PHE A 134 -2.32 16.44 -24.67
C PHE A 134 -3.77 16.39 -25.19
N SER A 135 -4.66 15.90 -24.32
CA SER A 135 -6.10 16.16 -24.38
C SER A 135 -6.66 16.14 -22.97
N ALA A 136 -7.79 16.81 -22.72
CA ALA A 136 -8.42 16.81 -21.40
C ALA A 136 -8.71 15.38 -20.89
N ALA A 137 -9.09 14.47 -21.79
CA ALA A 137 -9.34 13.06 -21.45
C ALA A 137 -8.07 12.28 -21.06
N LYS A 138 -6.89 12.68 -21.55
CA LYS A 138 -5.62 11.99 -21.24
C LYS A 138 -5.08 12.29 -19.86
N VAL A 139 -5.57 13.34 -19.20
CA VAL A 139 -5.23 13.64 -17.80
C VAL A 139 -5.64 12.48 -16.87
N GLU A 140 -6.67 11.72 -17.25
CA GLU A 140 -7.08 10.50 -16.54
C GLU A 140 -6.17 9.30 -16.79
N GLY A 141 -5.20 9.41 -17.71
CA GLY A 141 -4.22 8.38 -17.99
C GLY A 141 -3.15 8.24 -16.90
N GLN A 142 -2.43 7.12 -16.93
CA GLN A 142 -1.19 6.92 -16.18
C GLN A 142 -0.08 7.78 -16.78
N ILE A 143 0.78 8.32 -15.92
CA ILE A 143 2.05 8.93 -16.33
C ILE A 143 3.11 7.85 -16.18
N VAL A 144 3.82 7.53 -17.26
CA VAL A 144 4.89 6.53 -17.23
C VAL A 144 6.21 7.13 -17.66
N LEU A 145 7.28 6.77 -16.95
CA LEU A 145 8.65 7.11 -17.35
C LEU A 145 9.18 6.09 -18.33
N LEU A 146 9.64 6.55 -19.47
CA LEU A 146 10.27 5.74 -20.50
C LEU A 146 11.70 6.22 -20.75
N ASN A 147 12.54 5.32 -21.24
CA ASN A 147 13.85 5.71 -21.78
C ASN A 147 13.65 6.55 -23.05
N SER A 148 14.52 7.53 -23.22
CA SER A 148 14.55 8.43 -24.36
C SER A 148 15.83 8.22 -25.16
N ASP A 149 15.73 8.43 -26.47
CA ASP A 149 16.87 8.35 -27.39
C ASP A 149 17.79 9.57 -27.29
N ASP A 150 17.35 10.65 -26.61
CA ASP A 150 18.15 11.87 -26.37
C ASP A 150 19.09 11.67 -25.17
N PRO A 151 20.42 11.57 -25.36
CA PRO A 151 21.34 11.38 -24.23
C PRO A 151 21.38 12.56 -23.26
N ALA A 152 20.98 13.76 -23.70
CA ALA A 152 20.87 14.93 -22.83
C ALA A 152 19.61 14.89 -21.95
N TRP A 153 18.58 14.14 -22.38
CA TRP A 153 17.30 13.93 -21.71
C TRP A 153 16.94 12.44 -21.75
N PRO A 154 17.64 11.61 -20.96
CA PRO A 154 17.60 10.14 -21.06
C PRO A 154 16.25 9.54 -20.67
N TYR A 155 15.35 10.33 -20.09
CA TYR A 155 14.01 9.92 -19.74
C TYR A 155 12.97 10.85 -20.34
N ARG A 156 11.78 10.32 -20.60
CA ARG A 156 10.60 11.08 -21.01
C ARG A 156 9.35 10.56 -20.33
N PHE A 157 8.38 11.43 -20.10
CA PHE A 157 7.06 11.02 -19.65
C PHE A 157 6.07 10.92 -20.79
N GLU A 158 5.24 9.88 -20.76
CA GLU A 158 4.14 9.68 -21.70
C GLU A 158 2.82 9.39 -20.96
N TRP A 159 1.72 9.77 -21.61
CA TRP A 159 0.38 9.36 -21.18
C TRP A 159 0.13 7.93 -21.63
N GLN A 160 -0.23 7.06 -20.70
CA GLN A 160 -0.75 5.73 -20.99
C GLN A 160 -2.17 5.57 -20.48
N ARG A 161 -2.93 4.71 -21.13
CA ARG A 161 -4.24 4.33 -20.62
C ARG A 161 -4.03 3.54 -19.34
N VAL A 162 -4.75 3.87 -18.27
CA VAL A 162 -4.80 3.03 -17.07
C VAL A 162 -5.46 1.70 -17.48
N PRO A 163 -4.77 0.54 -17.32
CA PRO A 163 -5.35 -0.76 -17.67
C PRO A 163 -6.67 -0.95 -16.94
N GLU A 164 -7.68 -1.47 -17.62
CA GLU A 164 -8.94 -1.82 -16.97
C GLU A 164 -8.74 -3.07 -16.12
N MET A 165 -9.26 -3.06 -14.90
CA MET A 165 -9.27 -4.23 -14.02
C MET A 165 -10.69 -4.43 -13.52
N SER A 166 -11.25 -5.58 -13.84
CA SER A 166 -12.58 -6.00 -13.41
C SER A 166 -12.54 -7.48 -13.06
N PHE A 167 -13.32 -7.84 -12.02
CA PHE A 167 -13.54 -9.21 -11.59
C PHE A 167 -14.96 -9.68 -11.95
N ASP A 168 -15.64 -9.00 -12.88
CA ASP A 168 -17.00 -9.35 -13.33
C ASP A 168 -17.07 -10.73 -14.02
N CYS A 169 -15.94 -11.32 -14.37
CA CYS A 169 -15.86 -12.68 -14.89
C CYS A 169 -16.05 -13.77 -13.83
N LEU A 170 -16.04 -13.41 -12.54
CA LEU A 170 -16.21 -14.34 -11.42
C LEU A 170 -17.68 -14.49 -11.03
N ASP A 171 -18.04 -15.64 -10.48
CA ASP A 171 -19.34 -15.85 -9.85
C ASP A 171 -19.49 -14.94 -8.63
N ARG A 172 -20.70 -14.39 -8.43
CA ARG A 172 -21.01 -13.54 -7.28
C ARG A 172 -21.66 -14.33 -6.16
N LEU A 173 -21.18 -14.12 -4.94
CA LEU A 173 -21.88 -14.52 -3.71
C LEU A 173 -22.97 -13.49 -3.41
N SER A 174 -24.16 -13.97 -3.03
CA SER A 174 -25.25 -13.10 -2.60
C SER A 174 -25.17 -12.75 -1.10
N SER A 175 -24.49 -13.57 -0.31
CA SER A 175 -24.23 -13.34 1.11
C SER A 175 -22.95 -14.05 1.57
N LEU A 176 -22.26 -13.50 2.57
CA LEU A 176 -21.15 -14.18 3.26
C LEU A 176 -21.63 -15.32 4.18
N ALA A 177 -22.94 -15.45 4.45
CA ALA A 177 -23.52 -16.61 5.15
C ALA A 177 -23.43 -17.89 4.31
N GLU A 178 -23.32 -17.75 2.98
CA GLU A 178 -23.16 -18.87 2.06
C GLU A 178 -21.85 -19.63 2.29
N HIS A 179 -21.76 -20.78 1.62
CA HIS A 179 -20.55 -21.57 1.56
C HIS A 179 -19.47 -20.83 0.76
N LEU A 180 -18.38 -20.43 1.44
CA LEU A 180 -17.31 -19.65 0.84
C LEU A 180 -16.40 -20.54 -0.01
N PRO A 181 -15.79 -20.01 -1.08
CA PRO A 181 -14.90 -20.81 -1.92
C PRO A 181 -13.68 -21.29 -1.11
N GLY A 182 -13.44 -22.60 -1.10
CA GLY A 182 -12.37 -23.25 -0.33
C GLY A 182 -12.85 -23.96 0.94
N GLU A 183 -14.10 -23.77 1.34
CA GLU A 183 -14.73 -24.51 2.43
C GLU A 183 -15.20 -25.89 1.98
N ARG A 184 -15.21 -26.88 2.88
CA ARG A 184 -15.74 -28.23 2.63
C ARG A 184 -17.22 -28.39 3.03
N GLY A 185 -17.75 -27.47 3.82
CA GLY A 185 -19.14 -27.42 4.26
C GLY A 185 -19.42 -26.11 5.01
N PRO A 186 -20.62 -25.96 5.60
CA PRO A 186 -20.94 -24.80 6.44
C PRO A 186 -19.96 -24.69 7.61
N CYS A 187 -19.41 -23.50 7.82
CA CYS A 187 -18.48 -23.21 8.90
C CYS A 187 -18.91 -21.94 9.64
N ARG A 188 -18.59 -21.90 10.93
CA ARG A 188 -18.90 -20.81 11.85
C ARG A 188 -17.64 -20.19 12.46
N GLU A 189 -16.62 -20.98 12.79
CA GLU A 189 -15.46 -20.49 13.54
C GLU A 189 -14.26 -20.21 12.62
N TYR A 190 -13.87 -18.94 12.53
CA TYR A 190 -12.81 -18.44 11.65
C TYR A 190 -11.63 -17.86 12.43
N ALA A 191 -10.44 -17.96 11.84
CA ALA A 191 -9.33 -17.06 12.15
C ALA A 191 -8.96 -16.22 10.93
N GLY A 192 -8.57 -14.97 11.16
CA GLY A 192 -8.04 -14.07 10.14
C GLY A 192 -6.52 -13.94 10.27
N ILE A 193 -5.78 -14.23 9.20
CA ILE A 193 -4.34 -14.01 9.13
C ILE A 193 -4.10 -12.86 8.17
N GLY A 194 -3.46 -11.78 8.62
CA GLY A 194 -2.90 -10.79 7.70
C GLY A 194 -1.72 -11.40 6.95
N GLY A 195 -1.86 -11.56 5.63
CA GLY A 195 -0.91 -12.25 4.75
C GLY A 195 0.46 -11.58 4.68
N GLY A 196 0.50 -10.25 4.74
CA GLY A 196 1.74 -9.50 4.63
C GLY A 196 1.71 -8.12 5.27
N GLY A 197 1.60 -7.09 4.42
CA GLY A 197 1.82 -5.69 4.76
C GLY A 197 1.05 -5.17 5.98
N GLY A 198 1.45 -3.98 6.45
CA GLY A 198 0.90 -3.30 7.64
C GLY A 198 -0.63 -3.43 7.80
N SER A 199 -1.38 -3.13 6.75
CA SER A 199 -2.84 -3.02 6.79
C SER A 199 -3.61 -4.33 6.80
N ASP A 200 -2.98 -5.47 6.50
CA ASP A 200 -3.73 -6.71 6.25
C ASP A 200 -4.44 -7.24 7.49
N ILE A 201 -3.86 -7.03 8.67
CA ILE A 201 -4.52 -7.37 9.94
C ILE A 201 -5.77 -6.52 10.19
N ILE A 202 -5.77 -5.25 9.74
CA ILE A 202 -6.93 -4.37 9.82
C ILE A 202 -8.02 -4.88 8.87
N SER A 203 -7.63 -5.25 7.66
CA SER A 203 -8.53 -5.84 6.65
C SER A 203 -9.12 -7.17 7.12
N ALA A 204 -8.33 -8.00 7.80
CA ALA A 204 -8.80 -9.24 8.41
C ALA A 204 -9.85 -8.98 9.50
N SER A 205 -9.60 -7.99 10.36
CA SER A 205 -10.57 -7.55 11.37
C SER A 205 -11.87 -7.05 10.74
N ALA A 206 -11.77 -6.17 9.74
CA ALA A 206 -12.92 -5.62 9.03
C ALA A 206 -13.74 -6.72 8.34
N PHE A 207 -13.09 -7.69 7.70
CA PHE A 207 -13.75 -8.87 7.13
C PHE A 207 -14.44 -9.71 8.21
N GLY A 208 -13.79 -9.90 9.36
CA GLY A 208 -14.38 -10.59 10.52
C GLY A 208 -15.69 -9.94 11.00
N HIS A 209 -15.80 -8.61 10.96
CA HIS A 209 -17.06 -7.93 11.28
C HIS A 209 -18.16 -8.20 10.25
N LEU A 210 -17.84 -8.24 8.95
CA LEU A 210 -18.81 -8.60 7.92
C LEU A 210 -19.31 -10.04 8.09
N LEU A 211 -18.41 -10.96 8.46
CA LEU A 211 -18.79 -12.35 8.76
C LEU A 211 -19.77 -12.46 9.93
N ARG A 212 -19.58 -11.65 10.98
CA ARG A 212 -20.44 -11.66 12.18
C ARG A 212 -21.86 -11.21 11.90
N GLU A 213 -22.05 -10.19 11.05
CA GLU A 213 -23.38 -9.77 10.58
C GLU A 213 -24.12 -10.91 9.86
N GLN A 214 -23.39 -11.92 9.39
CA GLN A 214 -23.90 -13.09 8.68
C GLN A 214 -23.83 -14.39 9.51
N GLY A 215 -23.62 -14.29 10.83
CA GLY A 215 -23.65 -15.42 11.76
C GLY A 215 -22.37 -16.28 11.82
N LYS A 216 -21.26 -15.79 11.28
CA LYS A 216 -19.93 -16.43 11.33
C LYS A 216 -19.00 -15.64 12.25
N GLU A 217 -18.25 -16.32 13.10
CA GLU A 217 -17.38 -15.71 14.10
C GLU A 217 -15.92 -15.70 13.66
N MET A 218 -15.23 -14.58 13.86
CA MET A 218 -13.78 -14.48 13.66
C MET A 218 -13.12 -13.83 14.87
N ASN A 219 -12.91 -14.61 15.93
CA ASN A 219 -12.39 -14.10 17.21
C ASN A 219 -10.86 -14.18 17.33
N VAL A 220 -10.19 -14.79 16.36
CA VAL A 220 -8.74 -14.99 16.33
C VAL A 220 -8.15 -14.22 15.16
N LEU A 221 -7.19 -13.34 15.43
CA LEU A 221 -6.43 -12.62 14.42
C LEU A 221 -4.93 -12.87 14.57
N VAL A 222 -4.23 -13.01 13.43
CA VAL A 222 -2.79 -13.21 13.37
C VAL A 222 -2.16 -12.19 12.43
N SER A 223 -1.38 -11.26 12.98
CA SER A 223 -0.61 -10.29 12.21
C SER A 223 0.73 -10.89 11.83
N THR A 224 0.92 -11.23 10.56
CA THR A 224 2.24 -11.67 10.09
C THR A 224 3.08 -10.44 9.72
N ARG A 225 4.28 -10.32 10.29
CA ARG A 225 5.19 -9.18 10.08
C ARG A 225 6.58 -9.65 9.70
N THR A 226 7.25 -8.93 8.82
CA THR A 226 8.66 -9.19 8.55
C THR A 226 9.50 -8.96 9.81
N TRP A 227 10.49 -9.84 10.02
CA TRP A 227 11.45 -9.73 11.12
C TRP A 227 12.20 -8.39 11.12
N ALA A 228 12.57 -7.88 9.94
CA ALA A 228 13.12 -6.55 9.78
C ALA A 228 12.02 -5.54 9.42
N THR A 229 12.16 -4.30 9.87
CA THR A 229 11.27 -3.18 9.53
C THR A 229 11.39 -2.84 8.03
N GLY A 230 10.32 -3.13 7.27
CA GLY A 230 10.32 -2.97 5.80
C GLY A 230 9.65 -1.70 5.27
N SER A 231 8.90 -0.96 6.10
CA SER A 231 8.14 0.23 5.68
C SER A 231 8.38 1.43 6.58
N GLN A 232 8.21 2.63 6.02
CA GLN A 232 8.20 3.88 6.79
C GLN A 232 7.04 3.82 7.81
N GLY A 233 7.40 3.78 9.09
CA GLY A 233 6.46 3.75 10.21
C GLY A 233 6.13 5.17 10.66
N LYS A 234 6.02 5.35 11.98
CA LYS A 234 5.93 6.67 12.61
C LYS A 234 7.12 7.57 12.24
N GLN A 235 7.00 8.88 12.45
CA GLN A 235 8.08 9.81 12.14
C GLN A 235 9.36 9.41 12.92
N GLY A 236 10.48 9.28 12.21
CA GLY A 236 11.75 8.83 12.80
C GLY A 236 11.97 7.31 12.85
N SER A 237 11.04 6.50 12.35
CA SER A 237 11.23 5.04 12.23
C SER A 237 12.46 4.71 11.37
N LYS A 238 13.25 3.73 11.81
CA LYS A 238 14.40 3.23 11.06
C LYS A 238 13.98 2.07 10.17
N LEU A 239 14.51 2.02 8.94
CA LEU A 239 14.31 0.92 8.01
C LEU A 239 15.40 -0.15 8.18
N GLY A 240 15.04 -1.41 8.02
CA GLY A 240 15.97 -2.55 8.02
C GLY A 240 16.48 -2.97 9.40
N ILE A 241 15.97 -2.40 10.49
CA ILE A 241 16.29 -2.85 11.85
C ILE A 241 15.38 -4.01 12.26
N LYS A 242 15.87 -4.86 13.16
CA LYS A 242 15.03 -5.90 13.80
C LYS A 242 13.79 -5.26 14.40
N ARG A 243 12.64 -5.87 14.14
CA ARG A 243 11.37 -5.52 14.75
C ARG A 243 11.32 -6.10 16.15
N GLU A 244 11.26 -5.22 17.14
CA GLU A 244 10.97 -5.59 18.52
C GLU A 244 9.48 -5.41 18.80
N VAL A 245 8.95 -6.27 19.68
CA VAL A 245 7.57 -6.21 20.18
C VAL A 245 7.66 -5.98 21.69
N TYR A 246 6.99 -4.95 22.17
CA TYR A 246 7.03 -4.48 23.55
C TYR A 246 5.67 -4.69 24.23
N ASP A 247 5.67 -4.82 25.56
CA ASP A 247 4.47 -4.86 26.39
C ASP A 247 3.41 -5.90 25.94
N HIS A 248 3.88 -7.07 25.49
CA HIS A 248 3.06 -8.18 25.04
C HIS A 248 2.69 -9.15 26.18
N ALA A 249 1.62 -9.92 26.02
CA ALA A 249 1.10 -10.86 27.04
C ALA A 249 1.88 -12.19 27.11
N GLY A 250 3.17 -12.14 26.78
CA GLY A 250 4.01 -13.34 26.59
C GLY A 250 4.06 -13.85 25.15
N GLN A 251 4.81 -14.93 24.97
CA GLN A 251 4.99 -15.61 23.69
C GLN A 251 4.14 -16.89 23.63
N VAL A 252 3.91 -17.43 22.43
CA VAL A 252 3.18 -18.69 22.31
C VAL A 252 4.08 -19.85 22.74
N MET A 253 3.49 -20.80 23.48
CA MET A 253 4.18 -21.98 23.98
C MET A 253 3.51 -23.25 23.47
N ILE A 254 4.31 -24.19 22.95
CA ILE A 254 3.86 -25.56 22.66
C ILE A 254 4.64 -26.51 23.58
N ASN A 255 3.92 -27.36 24.32
CA ASN A 255 4.51 -28.39 25.18
C ASN A 255 5.58 -27.83 26.14
N GLY A 256 5.33 -26.65 26.71
CA GLY A 256 6.24 -25.97 27.64
C GLY A 256 7.46 -25.30 26.98
N LYS A 257 7.53 -25.22 25.65
CA LYS A 257 8.60 -24.53 24.92
C LYS A 257 8.07 -23.31 24.20
N ILE A 258 8.77 -22.19 24.32
CA ILE A 258 8.50 -20.95 23.59
C ILE A 258 8.75 -21.18 22.10
N ILE A 259 7.85 -20.66 21.26
CA ILE A 259 8.04 -20.63 19.81
C ILE A 259 8.56 -19.25 19.41
N PRO A 260 9.83 -19.13 18.96
CA PRO A 260 10.43 -17.85 18.62
C PRO A 260 9.62 -17.03 17.60
N GLY A 261 9.62 -15.71 17.77
CA GLY A 261 8.93 -14.78 16.87
C GLY A 261 7.40 -14.79 16.98
N THR A 262 6.81 -15.41 18.01
CA THR A 262 5.36 -15.36 18.26
C THR A 262 5.05 -14.56 19.52
N PHE A 263 4.02 -13.72 19.48
CA PHE A 263 3.65 -12.83 20.60
C PHE A 263 2.13 -12.75 20.73
N LYS A 264 1.65 -12.76 21.98
CA LYS A 264 0.24 -12.52 22.32
C LYS A 264 0.03 -11.02 22.54
N VAL A 265 -0.91 -10.42 21.82
CA VAL A 265 -1.21 -8.99 21.90
C VAL A 265 -2.13 -8.73 23.09
N GLN A 266 -1.85 -7.67 23.83
CA GLN A 266 -2.70 -7.11 24.88
C GLN A 266 -2.80 -5.59 24.71
N GLU A 267 -3.61 -4.96 25.54
CA GLU A 267 -3.62 -3.50 25.66
C GLU A 267 -2.21 -2.99 25.99
N GLY A 268 -1.72 -1.99 25.25
CA GLY A 268 -0.36 -1.47 25.39
C GLY A 268 0.72 -2.15 24.54
N THR A 269 0.46 -3.32 23.93
CA THR A 269 1.45 -4.01 23.08
C THR A 269 1.86 -3.23 21.83
N SER A 270 3.08 -2.71 21.79
CA SER A 270 3.59 -1.95 20.65
C SER A 270 4.67 -2.69 19.88
N SER A 271 4.97 -2.27 18.64
CA SER A 271 6.08 -2.83 17.86
C SER A 271 6.80 -1.77 17.05
N GLU A 272 8.09 -1.99 16.80
CA GLU A 272 8.86 -1.17 15.87
C GLU A 272 8.22 -1.10 14.47
N GLY A 273 8.26 0.08 13.85
CA GLY A 273 7.58 0.36 12.58
C GLY A 273 6.11 0.77 12.77
N ARG A 274 5.18 0.10 12.08
CA ARG A 274 3.72 0.33 12.21
C ARG A 274 3.11 -0.73 13.13
N GLY A 275 2.77 -0.34 14.35
CA GLY A 275 2.00 -1.16 15.29
C GLY A 275 0.49 -1.01 15.02
N LEU A 276 -0.03 -1.85 14.13
CA LEU A 276 -1.45 -1.83 13.73
C LEU A 276 -2.30 -2.85 14.52
N GLU A 277 -1.65 -3.63 15.38
CA GLU A 277 -2.22 -4.77 16.07
C GLU A 277 -3.03 -4.42 17.31
N HIS A 278 -2.99 -3.16 17.79
CA HIS A 278 -4.03 -2.68 18.70
C HIS A 278 -5.32 -2.39 17.92
N ILE A 279 -5.86 -3.42 17.31
CA ILE A 279 -7.27 -3.45 16.94
C ILE A 279 -8.02 -3.51 18.28
N PRO A 280 -9.04 -2.66 18.53
CA PRO A 280 -9.74 -2.65 19.81
C PRO A 280 -10.09 -4.08 20.23
N ALA A 281 -9.52 -4.55 21.34
CA ALA A 281 -9.64 -5.95 21.79
C ALA A 281 -11.11 -6.35 22.05
N SER A 282 -12.00 -5.37 22.28
CA SER A 282 -13.45 -5.59 22.31
C SER A 282 -14.02 -6.16 21.01
N LYS A 283 -13.24 -6.20 19.93
CA LYS A 283 -13.65 -6.68 18.60
C LYS A 283 -13.11 -8.07 18.27
N HIS A 284 -12.11 -8.59 19.00
CA HIS A 284 -11.53 -9.93 18.81
C HIS A 284 -10.95 -10.44 20.13
N GLU A 285 -11.24 -11.68 20.49
CA GLU A 285 -10.82 -12.26 21.78
C GLU A 285 -9.31 -12.53 21.84
N GLN A 286 -8.69 -12.92 20.72
CA GLN A 286 -7.27 -13.26 20.66
C GLN A 286 -6.62 -12.64 19.43
N VAL A 287 -5.55 -11.87 19.66
CA VAL A 287 -4.73 -11.28 18.60
C VAL A 287 -3.27 -11.69 18.83
N TYR A 288 -2.61 -12.12 17.76
CA TYR A 288 -1.22 -12.58 17.78
C TYR A 288 -0.37 -11.80 16.79
N ILE A 289 0.92 -11.64 17.08
CA ILE A 289 1.95 -11.21 16.14
C ILE A 289 2.86 -12.39 15.83
N VAL A 290 3.11 -12.63 14.55
CA VAL A 290 4.09 -13.60 14.05
C VAL A 290 5.15 -12.86 13.24
N LEU A 291 6.41 -12.98 13.64
CA LEU A 291 7.54 -12.42 12.91
C LEU A 291 8.08 -13.44 11.92
N ASP A 292 7.82 -13.22 10.62
CA ASP A 292 8.40 -13.97 9.51
C ASP A 292 9.90 -13.68 9.40
N GLN A 293 10.68 -14.71 9.67
CA GLN A 293 12.14 -14.68 9.74
C GLN A 293 12.85 -15.02 8.43
N ASN A 294 12.13 -15.50 7.42
CA ASN A 294 12.76 -16.08 6.23
C ASN A 294 13.56 -15.06 5.40
N GLY A 295 13.15 -13.79 5.37
CA GLY A 295 13.90 -12.72 4.69
C GLY A 295 15.20 -12.28 5.39
N SER A 296 15.47 -12.74 6.61
CA SER A 296 16.63 -12.33 7.42
C SER A 296 17.28 -13.49 8.17
N ARG A 297 17.04 -14.73 7.72
CA ARG A 297 17.39 -15.95 8.46
C ARG A 297 18.89 -16.09 8.74
N SER A 298 19.75 -15.46 7.93
CA SER A 298 21.20 -15.40 8.13
C SER A 298 21.62 -14.61 9.38
N ASP A 299 20.81 -13.62 9.78
CA ASP A 299 21.16 -12.62 10.80
C ASP A 299 20.53 -12.94 12.17
N ILE A 300 19.88 -14.10 12.28
CA ILE A 300 19.18 -14.56 13.48
C ILE A 300 19.98 -15.69 14.14
N ALA A 301 20.20 -15.58 15.46
CA ALA A 301 20.83 -16.63 16.26
C ALA A 301 20.07 -17.96 16.14
N GLN A 302 20.77 -19.10 16.17
CA GLN A 302 20.18 -20.39 15.82
C GLN A 302 19.00 -20.77 16.73
N GLU A 303 19.11 -20.43 18.00
CA GLU A 303 18.12 -20.60 19.06
C GLU A 303 16.84 -19.76 18.88
N ASP A 304 16.94 -18.64 18.15
CA ASP A 304 15.83 -17.73 17.88
C ASP A 304 15.16 -18.02 16.52
N ARG A 305 15.62 -19.04 15.79
CA ARG A 305 15.06 -19.40 14.48
C ARG A 305 13.81 -20.25 14.62
N ALA A 306 12.75 -19.85 13.91
CA ALA A 306 11.54 -20.61 13.73
C ALA A 306 11.09 -20.55 12.26
N GLU A 307 10.44 -21.62 11.79
CA GLU A 307 9.80 -21.60 10.48
C GLU A 307 8.40 -21.00 10.58
N LEU A 308 8.01 -20.24 9.56
CA LEU A 308 6.69 -19.60 9.53
C LEU A 308 5.55 -20.63 9.70
N LYS A 309 5.69 -21.81 9.11
CA LYS A 309 4.76 -22.95 9.30
C LYS A 309 4.59 -23.31 10.77
N ASP A 310 5.69 -23.43 11.52
CA ASP A 310 5.66 -23.83 12.93
C ASP A 310 5.11 -22.70 13.81
N GLN A 311 5.44 -21.45 13.50
CA GLN A 311 4.90 -20.28 14.19
C GLN A 311 3.37 -20.18 14.02
N LEU A 312 2.87 -20.30 12.78
CA LEU A 312 1.43 -20.27 12.49
C LEU A 312 0.71 -21.46 13.11
N LYS A 313 1.30 -22.66 13.05
CA LYS A 313 0.76 -23.85 13.73
C LYS A 313 0.63 -23.64 15.24
N ALA A 314 1.62 -23.00 15.86
CA ALA A 314 1.61 -22.70 17.28
C ALA A 314 0.46 -21.77 17.66
N VAL A 315 0.36 -20.64 16.97
CA VAL A 315 -0.68 -19.62 17.21
C VAL A 315 -2.08 -20.21 17.01
N LEU A 316 -2.33 -20.91 15.91
CA LEU A 316 -3.63 -21.53 15.64
C LEU A 316 -3.94 -22.73 16.56
N GLY A 317 -2.93 -23.28 17.23
CA GLY A 317 -3.10 -24.33 18.24
C GLY A 317 -3.34 -23.80 19.65
N ASP A 318 -2.83 -22.60 19.96
CA ASP A 318 -3.06 -21.87 21.21
C ASP A 318 -4.45 -21.22 21.25
N SER A 319 -5.05 -20.98 20.09
CA SER A 319 -6.33 -20.30 19.97
C SER A 319 -7.53 -21.11 20.45
N GLN A 320 -8.52 -20.42 21.01
CA GLN A 320 -9.85 -20.94 21.34
C GLN A 320 -10.97 -20.04 20.78
N PRO A 321 -12.17 -20.56 20.43
CA PRO A 321 -12.54 -21.97 20.31
C PRO A 321 -11.80 -22.67 19.16
N PRO A 322 -11.98 -24.00 18.98
CA PRO A 322 -11.44 -24.71 17.81
C PRO A 322 -11.90 -24.09 16.50
N LEU A 323 -10.95 -23.79 15.63
CA LEU A 323 -11.17 -23.12 14.34
C LEU A 323 -11.53 -24.13 13.25
N GLU A 324 -12.39 -23.72 12.32
CA GLU A 324 -12.80 -24.51 11.15
C GLU A 324 -12.19 -23.97 9.86
N THR A 325 -12.21 -22.64 9.71
CA THR A 325 -11.73 -21.95 8.50
C THR A 325 -10.67 -20.91 8.85
N ILE A 326 -9.62 -20.84 8.03
CA ILE A 326 -8.59 -19.80 8.13
C ILE A 326 -8.69 -18.91 6.90
N ALA A 327 -8.93 -17.63 7.13
CA ALA A 327 -8.93 -16.58 6.12
C ALA A 327 -7.57 -15.90 6.08
N ILE A 328 -6.81 -16.08 4.99
CA ILE A 328 -5.57 -15.37 4.71
C ILE A 328 -5.95 -14.10 3.95
N VAL A 329 -5.82 -12.96 4.60
CA VAL A 329 -6.35 -11.69 4.12
C VAL A 329 -5.22 -10.81 3.62
N ASP A 330 -5.39 -10.30 2.42
CA ASP A 330 -4.60 -9.25 1.81
C ASP A 330 -5.51 -8.04 1.54
N THR A 331 -4.98 -6.84 1.74
CA THR A 331 -5.71 -5.62 1.47
C THR A 331 -5.77 -5.31 -0.03
N GLY A 332 -4.65 -5.41 -0.76
CA GLY A 332 -4.46 -4.70 -2.05
C GLY A 332 -4.47 -5.55 -3.31
N GLY A 333 -4.32 -6.86 -3.17
CA GLY A 333 -4.28 -7.86 -4.23
C GLY A 333 -2.87 -8.29 -4.64
N ASP A 334 -1.82 -7.93 -3.90
CA ASP A 334 -0.45 -8.38 -4.20
C ASP A 334 -0.24 -9.87 -3.89
N VAL A 335 -1.19 -10.49 -3.17
CA VAL A 335 -1.33 -11.93 -2.96
C VAL A 335 -1.42 -12.73 -4.26
N PHE A 336 -1.79 -12.09 -5.37
CA PHE A 336 -1.78 -12.68 -6.71
C PHE A 336 -0.37 -12.79 -7.32
N GLY A 337 0.68 -12.30 -6.65
CA GLY A 337 2.07 -12.32 -7.09
C GLY A 337 2.35 -11.46 -8.33
N ALA A 338 3.61 -11.43 -8.77
CA ALA A 338 4.01 -10.64 -9.94
C ALA A 338 3.31 -11.08 -11.25
N ASP A 339 3.20 -10.13 -12.18
CA ASP A 339 2.97 -10.43 -13.59
C ASP A 339 4.32 -10.73 -14.30
N GLY A 340 4.26 -11.13 -15.58
CA GLY A 340 5.45 -11.39 -16.39
C GLY A 340 6.38 -10.19 -16.59
N SER A 341 6.05 -9.00 -16.08
CA SER A 341 6.86 -7.77 -16.14
C SER A 341 7.78 -7.58 -14.93
N GLY A 342 7.70 -8.46 -13.91
CA GLY A 342 8.66 -8.52 -12.80
C GLY A 342 8.42 -7.51 -11.67
N ALA A 343 7.29 -6.81 -11.65
CA ALA A 343 6.91 -5.93 -10.56
C ALA A 343 6.06 -6.68 -9.50
N THR A 344 6.70 -6.82 -8.33
CA THR A 344 6.21 -7.18 -6.97
C THR A 344 5.32 -8.42 -6.79
N THR A 345 5.91 -9.43 -6.16
CA THR A 345 5.28 -10.09 -5.00
C THR A 345 5.97 -9.49 -3.76
N PRO A 346 5.28 -8.91 -2.77
CA PRO A 346 5.85 -8.89 -1.44
C PRO A 346 5.95 -10.34 -1.02
N ASP A 347 7.17 -10.82 -1.11
CA ASP A 347 7.75 -12.04 -0.61
C ASP A 347 7.04 -12.69 0.61
N GLN A 348 6.41 -11.89 1.47
CA GLN A 348 5.71 -12.34 2.67
C GLN A 348 4.35 -13.02 2.40
N ASP A 349 3.48 -12.44 1.56
CA ASP A 349 2.15 -12.98 1.26
C ASP A 349 2.22 -14.37 0.64
N LEU A 350 3.17 -14.55 -0.30
CA LEU A 350 3.46 -15.85 -0.88
C LEU A 350 3.97 -16.84 0.19
N ARG A 351 4.87 -16.41 1.08
CA ARG A 351 5.41 -17.27 2.15
C ARG A 351 4.33 -17.69 3.15
N VAL A 352 3.39 -16.81 3.50
CA VAL A 352 2.24 -17.18 4.35
C VAL A 352 1.38 -18.23 3.66
N GLN A 353 1.05 -18.03 2.38
CA GLN A 353 0.28 -19.03 1.62
C GLN A 353 1.02 -20.37 1.51
N GLN A 354 2.32 -20.36 1.23
CA GLN A 354 3.15 -21.57 1.20
C GLN A 354 3.16 -22.28 2.57
N ALA A 355 3.32 -21.54 3.67
CA ALA A 355 3.32 -22.11 5.01
C ALA A 355 1.96 -22.75 5.35
N MET A 356 0.86 -22.08 5.00
CA MET A 356 -0.51 -22.55 5.25
C MET A 356 -0.94 -23.71 4.35
N CYS A 357 -0.40 -23.82 3.13
CA CYS A 357 -0.71 -24.91 2.20
C CYS A 357 0.12 -26.18 2.43
N THR A 358 0.44 -26.48 3.69
CA THR A 358 1.12 -27.72 4.07
C THR A 358 0.16 -28.71 4.74
N ASP A 359 0.55 -29.98 4.73
CA ASP A 359 -0.16 -31.12 5.32
C ASP A 359 -0.68 -30.89 6.75
N VAL A 360 0.10 -30.16 7.55
CA VAL A 360 -0.22 -29.83 8.95
C VAL A 360 -1.52 -29.02 9.09
N PHE A 361 -1.93 -28.30 8.06
CA PHE A 361 -3.14 -27.46 8.05
C PHE A 361 -4.31 -28.09 7.28
N ASP A 362 -4.21 -29.35 6.84
CA ASP A 362 -5.27 -30.03 6.08
C ASP A 362 -6.59 -30.21 6.82
N LYS A 363 -6.57 -30.05 8.14
CA LYS A 363 -7.77 -30.05 8.99
C LYS A 363 -8.61 -28.78 8.86
N TYR A 364 -8.04 -27.67 8.40
CA TYR A 364 -8.74 -26.41 8.21
C TYR A 364 -9.21 -26.24 6.76
N ASN A 365 -10.29 -25.49 6.57
CA ASN A 365 -10.57 -24.85 5.30
C ASN A 365 -9.65 -23.64 5.15
N LEU A 366 -9.13 -23.39 3.95
CA LEU A 366 -8.22 -22.28 3.66
C LEU A 366 -8.83 -21.40 2.56
N ILE A 367 -9.06 -20.14 2.91
CA ILE A 367 -9.58 -19.14 1.98
C ILE A 367 -8.61 -17.96 1.95
N THR A 368 -8.31 -17.45 0.76
CA THR A 368 -7.60 -16.19 0.56
C THR A 368 -8.63 -15.11 0.29
N VAL A 369 -8.51 -13.97 0.97
CA VAL A 369 -9.46 -12.86 0.90
C VAL A 369 -8.73 -11.61 0.46
N VAL A 370 -9.25 -10.91 -0.56
CA VAL A 370 -8.73 -9.61 -1.00
C VAL A 370 -9.80 -8.55 -0.78
N MET A 371 -9.57 -7.62 0.16
CA MET A 371 -10.59 -6.63 0.58
C MET A 371 -10.73 -5.40 -0.34
N ALA A 372 -9.67 -4.99 -1.02
CA ALA A 372 -9.67 -3.84 -1.93
C ALA A 372 -8.86 -4.17 -3.20
N PRO A 373 -9.35 -5.10 -4.04
CA PRO A 373 -8.60 -5.59 -5.18
C PRO A 373 -8.31 -4.44 -6.16
N GLY A 374 -7.06 -4.39 -6.64
CA GLY A 374 -6.63 -3.49 -7.71
C GLY A 374 -5.84 -2.27 -7.29
N VAL A 375 -5.43 -2.16 -6.03
CA VAL A 375 -4.42 -1.17 -5.60
C VAL A 375 -3.03 -1.69 -5.91
N ASP A 376 -2.73 -2.90 -5.46
CA ASP A 376 -1.41 -3.55 -5.57
C ASP A 376 -1.49 -4.86 -6.38
N ALA A 377 -2.66 -5.17 -6.94
CA ALA A 377 -2.87 -6.37 -7.75
C ALA A 377 -2.18 -6.26 -9.13
N PRO A 378 -1.57 -7.36 -9.63
CA PRO A 378 -1.06 -7.42 -10.99
C PRO A 378 -2.19 -7.36 -12.02
N ASP A 379 -1.88 -6.95 -13.25
CA ASP A 379 -2.87 -6.84 -14.33
C ASP A 379 -3.56 -8.18 -14.66
N ASN A 380 -2.89 -9.32 -14.41
CA ASN A 380 -3.44 -10.65 -14.62
C ASN A 380 -4.19 -11.24 -13.41
N ALA A 381 -4.40 -10.47 -12.33
CA ALA A 381 -5.12 -10.92 -11.14
C ALA A 381 -6.53 -11.48 -11.43
N PRO A 382 -7.38 -10.85 -12.28
CA PRO A 382 -8.70 -11.41 -12.59
C PRO A 382 -8.65 -12.80 -13.21
N GLN A 383 -7.66 -13.05 -14.07
CA GLN A 383 -7.48 -14.35 -14.71
C GLN A 383 -7.03 -15.41 -13.71
N LYS A 384 -6.06 -15.09 -12.85
CA LYS A 384 -5.61 -15.97 -11.75
C LYS A 384 -6.76 -16.29 -10.79
N ALA A 385 -7.58 -15.30 -10.44
CA ALA A 385 -8.75 -15.50 -9.60
C ALA A 385 -9.77 -16.45 -10.24
N LEU A 386 -10.05 -16.26 -11.53
CA LEU A 386 -10.97 -17.12 -12.28
C LEU A 386 -10.48 -18.57 -12.32
N GLU A 387 -9.21 -18.78 -12.65
CA GLU A 387 -8.57 -20.11 -12.70
C GLU A 387 -8.56 -20.80 -11.33
N ALA A 388 -8.42 -20.03 -10.24
CA ALA A 388 -8.48 -20.56 -8.88
C ALA A 388 -9.89 -20.89 -8.39
N GLY A 389 -10.94 -20.56 -9.17
CA GLY A 389 -12.34 -20.75 -8.74
C GLY A 389 -12.78 -19.72 -7.70
N ALA A 390 -12.26 -18.49 -7.79
CA ALA A 390 -12.64 -17.40 -6.91
C ALA A 390 -14.09 -16.97 -7.11
N LYS A 391 -14.64 -16.32 -6.08
CA LYS A 391 -15.92 -15.63 -6.12
C LYS A 391 -15.77 -14.19 -5.68
N VAL A 392 -16.69 -13.34 -6.14
CA VAL A 392 -16.80 -11.93 -5.75
C VAL A 392 -17.92 -11.78 -4.75
N TYR A 393 -17.66 -11.05 -3.66
CA TYR A 393 -18.69 -10.50 -2.80
C TYR A 393 -18.69 -8.98 -2.92
N SER A 394 -19.85 -8.39 -3.22
CA SER A 394 -20.02 -6.94 -3.29
C SER A 394 -20.79 -6.50 -2.05
N PRO A 395 -20.15 -5.83 -1.07
CA PRO A 395 -20.84 -5.33 0.11
C PRO A 395 -22.02 -4.43 -0.26
N ASN A 396 -23.11 -4.56 0.48
CA ASN A 396 -24.24 -3.65 0.37
C ASN A 396 -23.93 -2.29 1.02
N ASP A 397 -24.84 -1.32 0.93
CA ASP A 397 -24.55 0.04 1.41
C ASP A 397 -24.38 0.11 2.93
N ASP A 398 -25.12 -0.69 3.71
CA ASP A 398 -24.95 -0.75 5.17
C ASP A 398 -23.59 -1.35 5.55
N GLU A 399 -23.16 -2.40 4.84
CA GLU A 399 -21.84 -3.02 5.03
C GLU A 399 -20.71 -2.06 4.62
N LYS A 400 -20.88 -1.27 3.56
CA LYS A 400 -19.91 -0.23 3.19
C LYS A 400 -19.79 0.84 4.28
N GLN A 401 -20.91 1.25 4.88
CA GLN A 401 -20.89 2.19 6.01
C GLN A 401 -20.24 1.58 7.25
N LEU A 402 -20.50 0.29 7.54
CA LEU A 402 -19.81 -0.44 8.60
C LEU A 402 -18.29 -0.44 8.36
N LEU A 403 -17.84 -0.79 7.16
CA LEU A 403 -16.42 -0.78 6.81
C LEU A 403 -15.81 0.62 6.99
N LEU A 404 -16.48 1.68 6.50
CA LEU A 404 -16.03 3.06 6.68
C LEU A 404 -15.91 3.43 8.16
N HIS A 405 -16.93 3.12 8.96
CA HIS A 405 -16.94 3.38 10.39
C HIS A 405 -15.81 2.65 11.12
N LEU A 406 -15.61 1.35 10.82
CA LEU A 406 -14.52 0.57 11.38
C LEU A 406 -13.15 1.16 11.02
N LEU A 407 -12.91 1.44 9.75
CA LEU A 407 -11.61 1.93 9.28
C LEU A 407 -11.29 3.33 9.81
N LYS A 408 -12.27 4.24 9.78
CA LYS A 408 -12.06 5.65 10.12
C LYS A 408 -12.22 5.92 11.61
N ASP A 409 -13.35 5.57 12.19
CA ASP A 409 -13.70 6.05 13.54
C ASP A 409 -13.09 5.15 14.62
N GLU A 410 -13.06 3.85 14.37
CA GLU A 410 -12.67 2.85 15.36
C GLU A 410 -11.18 2.47 15.27
N TYR A 411 -10.66 2.26 14.05
CA TYR A 411 -9.26 1.90 13.84
C TYR A 411 -8.37 3.11 13.50
N ARG A 412 -8.98 4.27 13.21
CA ARG A 412 -8.29 5.54 12.91
C ARG A 412 -7.28 5.44 11.76
N MET A 413 -7.60 4.63 10.76
CA MET A 413 -6.78 4.37 9.57
C MET A 413 -6.89 5.47 8.50
N ASP A 414 -7.41 6.63 8.87
CA ASP A 414 -7.51 7.83 8.03
C ASP A 414 -6.26 8.72 8.11
N GLY A 415 -5.24 8.30 8.87
CA GLY A 415 -4.00 9.07 9.05
C GLY A 415 -4.08 10.14 10.15
N SER A 416 -5.21 10.23 10.88
CA SER A 416 -5.36 11.15 12.02
C SER A 416 -4.44 10.81 13.19
N GLU A 417 -4.03 9.54 13.33
CA GLU A 417 -3.05 9.09 14.32
C GLU A 417 -1.71 8.69 13.70
N GLU A 418 -0.63 9.00 14.43
CA GLU A 418 0.70 8.65 14.01
C GLU A 418 0.87 7.12 13.90
N GLY A 419 1.12 6.64 12.70
CA GLY A 419 1.30 5.21 12.41
C GLY A 419 0.03 4.45 12.07
N ARG A 420 -1.16 5.07 12.12
CA ARG A 420 -2.45 4.48 11.71
C ARG A 420 -2.86 4.94 10.33
N PHE A 421 -2.19 4.37 9.32
CA PHE A 421 -2.50 4.65 7.92
C PHE A 421 -1.99 3.51 7.03
N GLY A 422 -2.59 3.42 5.85
CA GLY A 422 -2.14 2.54 4.78
C GLY A 422 -2.64 3.06 3.44
N LYS A 423 -1.78 3.08 2.42
CA LYS A 423 -2.15 3.49 1.06
C LYS A 423 -3.40 2.75 0.59
N THR A 424 -3.40 1.43 0.77
CA THR A 424 -4.47 0.54 0.33
C THR A 424 -5.75 0.73 1.14
N THR A 425 -5.65 0.90 2.47
CA THR A 425 -6.81 1.20 3.33
C THR A 425 -7.43 2.58 3.03
N LEU A 426 -6.62 3.59 2.73
CA LEU A 426 -7.10 4.91 2.31
C LEU A 426 -7.73 4.85 0.92
N ALA A 427 -7.20 4.05 0.00
CA ALA A 427 -7.80 3.82 -1.31
C ALA A 427 -9.16 3.13 -1.19
N LEU A 428 -9.28 2.13 -0.31
CA LEU A 428 -10.56 1.48 0.02
C LEU A 428 -11.55 2.51 0.59
N GLN A 429 -11.15 3.33 1.58
CA GLN A 429 -12.01 4.37 2.13
C GLN A 429 -12.47 5.37 1.06
N ALA A 430 -11.57 5.82 0.17
CA ALA A 430 -11.92 6.70 -0.93
C ALA A 430 -12.97 6.04 -1.85
N ARG A 431 -12.78 4.75 -2.17
CA ARG A 431 -13.71 4.00 -3.01
C ARG A 431 -15.08 3.82 -2.36
N LEU A 432 -15.12 3.48 -1.07
CA LEU A 432 -16.37 3.32 -0.30
C LEU A 432 -17.14 4.65 -0.20
N ASN A 433 -16.45 5.79 -0.21
CA ASN A 433 -17.04 7.13 -0.31
C ASN A 433 -17.45 7.53 -1.75
N GLY A 434 -17.35 6.61 -2.72
CA GLY A 434 -17.80 6.81 -4.09
C GLY A 434 -16.77 7.37 -5.06
N ALA A 435 -15.51 7.56 -4.64
CA ALA A 435 -14.46 8.01 -5.55
C ALA A 435 -14.20 6.98 -6.68
N VAL A 436 -13.89 7.49 -7.87
CA VAL A 436 -13.44 6.74 -9.05
C VAL A 436 -12.46 7.63 -9.82
N GLY A 437 -11.39 7.05 -10.34
CA GLY A 437 -10.34 7.79 -11.06
C GLY A 437 -9.22 8.25 -10.15
N TRP A 438 -8.37 9.16 -10.64
CA TRP A 438 -7.21 9.61 -9.89
C TRP A 438 -7.60 10.39 -8.64
N THR A 439 -7.11 9.94 -7.49
CA THR A 439 -7.35 10.54 -6.18
C THR A 439 -6.03 10.77 -5.45
N SER A 440 -5.92 11.89 -4.73
CA SER A 440 -4.83 12.13 -3.78
C SER A 440 -5.29 11.65 -2.40
N LEU A 441 -4.64 10.61 -1.90
CA LEU A 441 -4.88 10.02 -0.59
C LEU A 441 -4.31 10.92 0.51
N ASP A 442 -4.97 10.96 1.65
CA ASP A 442 -4.55 11.75 2.82
C ASP A 442 -3.48 11.02 3.65
N LEU A 443 -2.36 10.67 2.99
CA LEU A 443 -1.19 10.12 3.66
C LEU A 443 -0.49 11.20 4.50
N PRO A 444 0.10 10.84 5.66
CA PRO A 444 0.90 11.78 6.43
C PRO A 444 2.03 12.40 5.60
N CYS A 445 2.24 13.71 5.75
CA CYS A 445 3.22 14.46 4.96
C CYS A 445 4.63 13.85 5.00
N HIS A 446 5.09 13.33 6.15
CA HIS A 446 6.43 12.73 6.28
C HIS A 446 6.63 11.42 5.48
N ILE A 447 5.55 10.79 5.00
CA ILE A 447 5.58 9.60 4.13
C ILE A 447 5.62 9.99 2.65
N VAL A 448 5.06 11.15 2.32
CA VAL A 448 5.06 11.70 0.95
C VAL A 448 6.32 12.53 0.70
N ASP A 449 6.71 13.37 1.67
CA ASP A 449 7.86 14.28 1.63
C ASP A 449 9.10 13.64 2.27
N THR A 450 9.62 12.61 1.62
CA THR A 450 10.82 11.89 2.08
C THR A 450 11.62 11.36 0.90
N TRP A 451 12.92 11.21 1.10
CA TRP A 451 13.88 10.76 0.09
C TRP A 451 14.32 9.29 0.23
N ASP A 452 13.90 8.61 1.30
CA ASP A 452 14.34 7.24 1.56
C ASP A 452 13.44 6.20 0.91
N ASN A 453 12.11 6.31 1.05
CA ASN A 453 11.13 5.38 0.48
C ASN A 453 9.72 6.03 0.43
N PRO A 454 9.52 7.11 -0.34
CA PRO A 454 8.25 7.82 -0.37
C PRO A 454 7.14 6.94 -0.95
N TRP A 455 5.93 7.14 -0.44
CA TRP A 455 4.75 6.59 -1.10
C TRP A 455 4.13 7.63 -2.03
N SER A 456 3.67 7.16 -3.19
CA SER A 456 2.74 7.96 -4.00
C SER A 456 1.50 8.25 -3.18
N SER A 457 1.14 9.53 -3.07
CA SER A 457 -0.18 9.91 -2.58
C SER A 457 -1.25 9.78 -3.66
N PHE A 458 -0.87 9.62 -4.93
CA PHE A 458 -1.81 9.55 -6.05
C PHE A 458 -2.09 8.10 -6.42
N VAL A 459 -3.36 7.70 -6.32
CA VAL A 459 -3.82 6.35 -6.66
C VAL A 459 -5.02 6.46 -7.59
N TYR A 460 -5.07 5.57 -8.59
CA TYR A 460 -6.23 5.43 -9.45
C TYR A 460 -7.28 4.55 -8.77
N ILE A 461 -8.37 5.15 -8.29
CA ILE A 461 -9.44 4.44 -7.60
C ILE A 461 -10.31 3.69 -8.61
N ARG A 462 -10.27 2.36 -8.55
CA ARG A 462 -10.99 1.45 -9.46
C ARG A 462 -12.34 1.04 -8.88
N LYS A 463 -13.29 0.69 -9.75
CA LYS A 463 -14.62 0.22 -9.31
C LYS A 463 -14.55 -1.03 -8.43
N CYS A 464 -13.69 -1.98 -8.80
CA CYS A 464 -13.50 -3.24 -8.08
C CYS A 464 -12.93 -3.09 -6.67
N MET A 465 -12.34 -1.94 -6.31
CA MET A 465 -11.77 -1.75 -4.96
C MET A 465 -12.82 -1.77 -3.83
N SER A 466 -14.12 -1.74 -4.15
CA SER A 466 -15.20 -1.95 -3.16
C SER A 466 -15.66 -3.40 -3.06
N ASP A 467 -15.20 -4.28 -3.95
CA ASP A 467 -15.53 -5.70 -3.93
C ASP A 467 -14.54 -6.47 -3.05
N ILE A 468 -14.96 -7.64 -2.57
CA ILE A 468 -14.13 -8.58 -1.83
C ILE A 468 -13.96 -9.83 -2.70
N ILE A 469 -12.72 -10.22 -2.97
CA ILE A 469 -12.42 -11.45 -3.73
C ILE A 469 -12.12 -12.57 -2.75
N LEU A 470 -12.87 -13.67 -2.85
CA LEU A 470 -12.73 -14.85 -2.01
C LEU A 470 -12.22 -16.00 -2.87
N ILE A 471 -11.12 -16.62 -2.47
CA ILE A 471 -10.36 -17.54 -3.32
C ILE A 471 -10.01 -18.79 -2.53
N PRO A 472 -10.20 -20.00 -3.08
CA PRO A 472 -9.66 -21.21 -2.48
C PRO A 472 -8.11 -21.15 -2.46
N THR A 473 -7.49 -21.03 -1.27
CA THR A 473 -6.03 -20.78 -1.16
C THR A 473 -5.20 -21.86 -1.86
N LYS A 474 -5.61 -23.13 -1.73
CA LYS A 474 -4.89 -24.27 -2.32
C LYS A 474 -4.91 -24.27 -3.85
N GLN A 475 -5.92 -23.66 -4.46
CA GLN A 475 -6.06 -23.53 -5.91
C GLN A 475 -5.34 -22.27 -6.41
N LEU A 476 -5.25 -21.22 -5.58
CA LEU A 476 -4.50 -20.02 -5.91
C LEU A 476 -2.98 -20.25 -5.92
N LEU A 477 -2.44 -20.94 -4.90
CA LEU A 477 -1.00 -21.07 -4.69
C LEU A 477 -0.23 -21.55 -5.96
N PRO A 478 -0.66 -22.59 -6.70
CA PRO A 478 0.03 -23.03 -7.92
C PRO A 478 0.07 -22.00 -9.06
N LEU A 479 -0.82 -21.01 -9.06
CA LEU A 479 -0.90 -19.97 -10.08
C LEU A 479 0.05 -18.80 -9.81
N ILE A 480 0.49 -18.67 -8.56
CA ILE A 480 1.30 -17.54 -8.07
C ILE A 480 2.71 -17.96 -7.62
N ASP A 481 2.92 -19.26 -7.38
CA ASP A 481 4.21 -19.84 -7.02
C ASP A 481 4.91 -20.45 -8.25
N PRO A 482 5.99 -19.83 -8.77
CA PRO A 482 6.74 -20.37 -9.89
C PRO A 482 7.37 -21.73 -9.61
N SER A 483 7.67 -22.05 -8.34
CA SER A 483 8.32 -23.30 -7.96
C SER A 483 7.40 -24.51 -8.11
N ALA A 484 6.08 -24.30 -8.09
CA ALA A 484 5.07 -25.35 -8.25
C ALA A 484 5.01 -25.95 -9.66
N LYS A 485 5.60 -25.30 -10.68
CA LYS A 485 5.63 -25.78 -12.07
C LYS A 485 6.82 -26.72 -12.40
N SER A 486 7.64 -27.04 -11.39
CA SER A 486 8.88 -27.84 -11.55
C SER A 486 8.78 -29.27 -10.99
N GLY A 487 7.58 -29.70 -10.59
CA GLY A 487 7.33 -31.00 -9.96
C GLY A 487 6.79 -32.06 -10.91
#